data_AF-A0A7H1PW94-F1
#
_entry.id   AF-A0A7H1PW94-F1
#
_cell.length_a   1.000
_cell.length_b   1.000
_cell.length_c   1.000
_cell.angle_alpha   90.00
_cell.angle_beta   90.00
_cell.angle_gamma   90.00
#
_symmetry.space_group_name_H-M   'P 1'
#
loop_
_entity.id
_entity.type
_entity.pdbx_description
1 polymer ?
#
loop_
_entity_poly.entity_id
_entity_poly.type
_entity_poly.pdbx_seq_one_letter_code
_entity_poly.pdbx_strand_id
1 'polypeptide(L)' 'MLREPAELRVDDHGRVELPIGLLAEAGIAPGADLLAFSDGDGRIVLRRAEDAMRDLLERGEL' A
#
# COMPACT_ATOMS: atom_id res chain seq x y z
N MET A 1 19.79 0.28 -5.28
CA MET A 1 19.11 0.97 -6.39
C MET A 1 18.48 2.22 -5.84
N LEU A 2 18.61 3.37 -6.52
CA LEU A 2 17.84 4.55 -6.17
C LEU A 2 16.37 4.23 -6.46
N ARG A 3 15.51 4.30 -5.44
CA ARG A 3 14.07 4.15 -5.60
C ARG A 3 13.54 5.51 -6.03
N GLU A 4 13.16 5.64 -7.29
CA GLU A 4 12.57 6.88 -7.79
C GLU A 4 11.06 6.88 -7.50
N PRO A 5 10.50 7.99 -6.99
CA PRO A 5 9.06 8.12 -6.86
C PRO A 5 8.38 7.93 -8.21
N ALA A 6 7.36 7.08 -8.27
CA ALA A 6 6.46 7.04 -9.41
C ALA A 6 5.46 8.19 -9.30
N GLU A 7 5.38 9.05 -10.31
CA GLU A 7 4.31 10.03 -10.41
C GLU A 7 3.03 9.34 -10.86
N LEU A 8 1.98 9.43 -10.05
CA LEU A 8 0.69 8.78 -10.28
C LEU A 8 -0.42 9.81 -10.21
N ARG A 9 -1.48 9.58 -11.00
CA ARG A 9 -2.70 10.37 -10.94
C ARG A 9 -3.80 9.54 -10.29
N VAL A 10 -4.51 10.15 -9.35
CA VAL A 10 -5.80 9.64 -8.89
C VAL A 10 -6.83 9.99 -9.96
N ASP A 11 -7.52 8.98 -10.48
CA ASP A 11 -8.54 9.18 -11.50
C ASP A 11 -9.83 9.79 -10.92
N ASP A 12 -10.79 10.09 -11.79
CA ASP A 12 -12.05 10.74 -11.40
C ASP A 12 -12.96 9.79 -10.56
N HIS A 13 -12.58 8.52 -10.43
CA HIS A 13 -13.22 7.53 -9.57
C HIS A 13 -12.46 7.28 -8.26
N GLY A 14 -11.40 8.04 -7.97
CA GLY A 14 -10.61 7.89 -6.76
C GLY A 14 -9.65 6.72 -6.78
N ARG A 15 -9.33 6.16 -7.95
CA ARG A 15 -8.43 5.01 -8.10
C ARG A 15 -7.04 5.45 -8.51
N VAL A 16 -6.05 4.65 -8.15
CA VAL A 16 -4.67 4.80 -8.62
C VAL A 16 -4.19 3.47 -9.19
N GLU A 17 -3.51 3.53 -10.34
CA GLU A 17 -2.84 2.37 -10.92
C GLU A 17 -1.39 2.34 -10.46
N LEU A 18 -1.01 1.30 -9.72
CA LEU A 18 0.37 1.12 -9.26
C LEU A 18 1.20 0.39 -10.32
N PRO A 19 2.39 0.89 -10.69
CA PRO A 19 3.29 0.17 -11.58
C PRO A 19 3.67 -1.19 -11.00
N ILE A 20 3.75 -2.21 -11.86
CA ILE A 20 4.09 -3.58 -11.42
C ILE A 20 5.45 -3.65 -10.71
N GLY A 21 6.40 -2.81 -11.10
CA GLY A 21 7.70 -2.70 -10.43
C GLY A 21 7.58 -2.23 -8.99
N LEU A 22 6.72 -1.24 -8.73
CA LEU A 22 6.47 -0.74 -7.37
C LEU A 22 5.78 -1.79 -6.49
N LEU A 23 4.84 -2.55 -7.05
CA LEU A 23 4.21 -3.68 -6.37
C LEU A 23 5.24 -4.77 -6.02
N ALA A 24 6.13 -5.10 -6.96
CA ALA A 24 7.17 -6.10 -6.75
C ALA A 24 8.17 -5.67 -5.65
N GLU A 25 8.56 -4.40 -5.62
CA GLU A 25 9.42 -3.85 -4.57
C GLU A 25 8.77 -3.90 -3.18
N ALA A 26 7.45 -3.70 -3.12
CA ALA A 26 6.67 -3.80 -1.89
C ALA A 26 6.30 -5.25 -1.51
N GLY A 27 6.64 -6.25 -2.34
CA GLY A 27 6.26 -7.64 -2.12
C GLY A 27 4.74 -7.87 -2.19
N ILE A 28 4.03 -7.07 -2.99
CA ILE A 28 2.58 -7.13 -3.19
C ILE A 28 2.30 -7.82 -4.52
N ALA A 29 1.53 -8.91 -4.49
CA ALA A 29 1.06 -9.56 -5.71
C ALA A 29 -0.12 -8.79 -6.32
N PRO A 30 -0.26 -8.73 -7.65
CA PRO A 30 -1.48 -8.25 -8.29
C PRO A 30 -2.71 -9.01 -7.77
N GLY A 31 -3.77 -8.28 -7.41
CA GLY A 31 -4.99 -8.86 -6.85
C GLY A 31 -4.92 -9.22 -5.36
N ALA A 32 -3.81 -8.95 -4.67
CA ALA A 32 -3.73 -9.11 -3.22
C ALA A 32 -4.59 -8.07 -2.48
N ASP A 33 -5.18 -8.49 -1.36
CA ASP A 33 -5.92 -7.60 -0.48
C ASP A 33 -4.97 -6.71 0.33
N LEU A 34 -5.25 -5.41 0.32
CA LEU A 34 -4.48 -4.39 1.04
C LEU A 34 -5.36 -3.63 2.03
N LEU A 35 -4.75 -3.22 3.14
CA LEU A 35 -5.29 -2.17 4.00
C LEU A 35 -4.68 -0.83 3.58
N ALA A 36 -5.54 0.18 3.47
CA ALA A 36 -5.16 1.56 3.25
C ALA A 36 -5.42 2.36 4.53
N PHE A 37 -4.44 3.12 4.98
CA PHE A 37 -4.54 3.98 6.16
C PHE A 37 -3.91 5.35 5.91
N SER A 38 -4.45 6.37 6.57
CA SER A 38 -3.90 7.73 6.64
C SER A 38 -4.24 8.31 8.02
N ASP A 39 -3.31 9.06 8.60
CA ASP A 39 -3.51 9.80 9.86
C ASP A 39 -3.89 11.28 9.62
N GLY A 40 -4.14 11.67 8.36
CA GLY A 40 -4.48 13.03 7.98
C GLY A 40 -3.29 13.91 7.59
N ASP A 41 -2.07 13.38 7.52
CA ASP A 41 -0.87 14.13 7.10
C ASP A 41 -0.71 14.26 5.57
N GLY A 42 -1.67 13.73 4.80
CA GLY A 42 -1.65 13.71 3.34
C GLY A 42 -0.93 12.50 2.75
N ARG A 43 -0.48 11.53 3.55
CA ARG A 43 0.08 10.26 3.10
C ARG A 43 -0.93 9.14 3.20
N ILE A 44 -0.89 8.24 2.22
CA ILE A 44 -1.61 6.96 2.26
C ILE A 44 -0.56 5.86 2.37
N VAL A 45 -0.71 5.03 3.40
CA VAL A 45 0.08 3.81 3.57
C VAL A 45 -0.76 2.63 3.07
N LEU A 46 -0.19 1.85 2.16
CA LEU A 46 -0.75 0.58 1.72
C LEU A 46 0.05 -0.55 2.36
N ARG A 47 -0.67 -1.48 3.01
CA ARG A 47 -0.07 -2.63 3.69
C ARG A 47 -0.80 -3.90 3.30
N ARG A 48 -0.07 -5.01 3.16
CA ARG A 48 -0.68 -6.34 2.95
C ARG A 48 -1.62 -6.67 4.10
N ALA A 49 -2.86 -7.07 3.78
CA ALA A 49 -3.86 -7.34 4.81
C ALA A 49 -3.44 -8.48 5.75
N GLU A 50 -2.74 -9.50 5.23
CA GLU A 50 -2.21 -10.61 6.03
C GLU A 50 -1.17 -10.16 7.08
N ASP A 51 -0.31 -9.20 6.73
CA ASP A 51 0.71 -8.69 7.64
C ASP A 51 0.08 -7.84 8.73
N ALA A 52 -0.88 -6.99 8.36
CA ALA A 52 -1.58 -6.16 9.33
C ALA A 52 -2.40 -7.02 10.30
N MET A 53 -3.05 -8.07 9.80
CA MET A 53 -3.79 -9.01 10.65
C MET A 53 -2.85 -9.77 11.60
N ARG A 54 -1.69 -10.22 11.09
CA ARG A 54 -0.66 -10.86 11.91
C ARG A 54 -0.20 -9.94 13.03
N ASP A 55 0.15 -8.69 12.72
CA ASP A 55 0.60 -7.73 13.72
C ASP A 55 -0.49 -7.41 14.75
N LEU A 56 -1.75 -7.27 14.32
CA LEU A 56 -2.87 -7.07 15.23
C LEU A 56 -3.01 -8.24 16.21
N LEU A 57 -2.89 -9.47 15.71
CA LEU A 57 -3.00 -10.67 16.55
C LEU A 57 -1.79 -10.86 17.48
N GLU A 58 -0.59 -10.54 17.01
CA GLU A 58 0.66 -10.73 17.76
C GLU A 58 0.95 -9.58 18.74
N ARG A 59 0.54 -8.36 18.41
CA ARG A 59 0.95 -7.12 19.09
C ARG A 59 -0.23 -6.27 19.58
N GLY A 60 -1.45 -6.53 19.11
CA GLY A 60 -2.64 -5.75 19.47
C GLY A 60 -2.76 -4.40 18.74
N GLU A 61 -1.91 -4.15 17.75
CA GLU A 61 -1.80 -2.86 17.04
C GLU A 61 -1.65 -3.10 15.51
N LEU A 62 -2.09 -2.13 14.69
CA LEU A 62 -2.08 -2.18 13.22
C LEU A 62 -0.88 -1.47 12.59
#